data_AF-A0A2M7KZ74-F1
#
_entry.id   AF-A0A2M7KZ74-F1
#
_cell.length_a   1.000
_cell.length_b   1.000
_cell.length_c   1.000
_cell.angle_alpha   90.00
_cell.angle_beta   90.00
_cell.angle_gamma   90.00
#
_symmetry.space_group_name_H-M   'P 1'
#
loop_
_entity.id
_entity.type
_entity.pdbx_description
1 polymer ?
#
loop_
_entity_poly.entity_id
_entity_poly.type
_entity_poly.pdbx_seq_one_letter_code
_entity_poly.pdbx_strand_id
1 'polypeptide(L)'
;MPLTLLAVIALLWSAGDAVSAPARSRLTVHPLGPQGAAPGLLREPTYTCRQTPRSPDLDGSLREWHSVPTLYLGKDSVVAIRDYGNDADLSAKVQLQWDRDYLYFAAEVTDDEHVQRHGDGFLYHDDSLLLGFDAFGDTVGLPLGADDYVYGFALTDWGEAMWRYEAPAVQSDRTSKGCRLVCKRIGGVTRYEGAVPWSELAPLMPVAQASCRFSVLVSDRDSRTGRREHEYVAWTRGLAEPRDPSQFGTMVFEAAEPPSYQSPDFYPQVRHSALDKGEPAEVVVGVNSGADTPVRMTAALCRDTHQEAVLSEEVTLPKGSSRLAVDCGMEALPPGQYRVLIAAHRPDGVQLARCELPLVTFDSAELQTAAAETEAAVAEAGLSPAEQADVLVRSQAVRDLLLSGKRCGLTPSTLSLLDDMLEEARVLAATPASVGKALDRQVGWVARGYHSEVDDSVQPYLVRVPDDYDPEAVYPLVVSLHYLEPGLTKAGWVARQFRQSWSLEPLALPLRSPMVE
;
A
#
# COMPACT_ATOMS: atom_id res chain seq x y z
N MET A 1 13.97 9.85 -48.71
CA MET A 1 12.71 9.18 -48.32
C MET A 1 12.80 7.72 -48.75
N PRO A 2 12.46 6.75 -47.88
CA PRO A 2 13.37 6.34 -46.81
C PRO A 2 13.61 4.83 -46.72
N LEU A 3 14.72 4.45 -46.09
CA LEU A 3 14.89 3.24 -45.27
C LEU A 3 16.01 3.53 -44.26
N THR A 4 15.66 4.39 -43.31
CA THR A 4 16.30 4.58 -42.01
C THR A 4 15.50 3.78 -40.98
N LEU A 5 16.13 3.46 -39.84
CA LEU A 5 15.53 2.91 -38.61
C LEU A 5 15.61 1.38 -38.44
N LEU A 6 16.81 0.81 -38.28
CA LEU A 6 16.96 -0.50 -37.62
C LEU A 6 18.36 -0.82 -37.03
N ALA A 7 19.32 0.12 -37.05
CA ALA A 7 20.71 -0.19 -36.67
C ALA A 7 21.30 0.64 -35.51
N VAL A 8 20.50 1.35 -34.71
CA VAL A 8 21.01 2.26 -33.65
C VAL A 8 20.71 1.78 -32.21
N ILE A 9 20.09 0.62 -32.00
CA ILE A 9 19.81 0.13 -30.62
C ILE A 9 20.73 -1.03 -30.16
N ALA A 10 21.60 -1.57 -31.03
CA ALA A 10 22.40 -2.77 -30.70
C ALA A 10 23.89 -2.51 -30.36
N LEU A 11 24.35 -1.26 -30.26
CA LEU A 11 25.78 -0.94 -30.10
C LEU A 11 26.01 0.16 -29.05
N LEU A 12 25.68 -0.14 -27.78
CA LEU A 12 26.25 0.54 -26.60
C LEU A 12 26.56 -0.43 -25.44
N TRP A 13 26.66 -1.74 -25.73
CA TRP A 13 27.08 -2.75 -24.75
C TRP A 13 28.47 -3.28 -25.11
N SER A 14 29.44 -2.36 -25.19
CA SER A 14 30.84 -2.76 -25.02
C SER A 14 31.15 -2.68 -23.54
N ALA A 15 31.68 -3.75 -22.97
CA ALA A 15 32.22 -3.82 -21.62
C ALA A 15 33.14 -2.62 -21.35
N GLY A 16 32.60 -1.54 -20.81
CA GLY A 16 33.37 -0.59 -20.02
C GLY A 16 33.73 -1.32 -18.73
N ASP A 17 34.94 -1.09 -18.24
CA ASP A 17 35.50 -1.75 -17.06
C ASP A 17 34.45 -1.91 -15.97
N ALA A 18 33.92 -3.13 -15.83
CA ALA A 18 33.01 -3.46 -14.76
C ALA A 18 33.81 -3.25 -13.48
N VAL A 19 33.47 -2.21 -12.72
CA VAL A 19 33.95 -2.07 -11.35
C VAL A 19 33.56 -3.37 -10.67
N SER A 20 34.56 -4.17 -10.28
CA SER A 20 34.36 -5.45 -9.62
C SER A 20 33.36 -5.24 -8.49
N ALA A 21 32.30 -6.06 -8.44
CA ALA A 21 31.31 -6.02 -7.37
C ALA A 21 32.02 -5.89 -6.00
N PRO A 22 31.54 -5.03 -5.09
CA PRO A 22 32.10 -4.97 -3.74
C PRO A 22 32.13 -6.38 -3.15
N ALA A 23 33.12 -6.68 -2.31
CA ALA A 23 33.46 -8.03 -1.82
C ALA A 23 32.36 -8.78 -1.02
N ARG A 24 31.11 -8.28 -1.03
CA ARG A 24 29.94 -8.83 -0.34
C ARG A 24 28.73 -9.11 -1.25
N SER A 25 28.73 -8.72 -2.53
CA SER A 25 27.60 -9.01 -3.42
C SER A 25 27.41 -10.52 -3.60
N ARG A 26 26.19 -11.03 -3.40
CA ARG A 26 25.88 -12.46 -3.45
C ARG A 26 24.46 -12.70 -3.95
N LEU A 27 24.29 -13.72 -4.79
CA LEU A 27 22.98 -14.28 -5.11
C LEU A 27 22.73 -15.56 -4.29
N THR A 28 21.55 -15.66 -3.69
CA THR A 28 21.13 -16.87 -2.95
C THR A 28 19.78 -17.36 -3.46
N VAL A 29 19.69 -18.66 -3.72
CA VAL A 29 18.45 -19.33 -4.17
C VAL A 29 17.83 -20.06 -3.00
N HIS A 30 16.57 -19.74 -2.70
CA HIS A 30 15.78 -20.38 -1.66
C HIS A 30 14.56 -21.06 -2.32
N PRO A 31 14.58 -22.39 -2.48
CA PRO A 31 13.41 -23.12 -2.93
C PRO A 31 12.24 -22.89 -1.96
N LEU A 32 11.08 -22.55 -2.49
CA LEU A 32 9.84 -22.53 -1.70
C LEU A 32 9.28 -23.95 -1.76
N GLY A 33 9.51 -24.72 -0.69
CA GLY A 33 9.04 -26.11 -0.60
C GLY A 33 7.50 -26.22 -0.70
N PRO A 34 6.94 -27.42 -0.90
CA PRO A 34 5.49 -27.62 -0.86
C PRO A 34 4.97 -27.11 0.48
N GLN A 35 4.11 -26.10 0.41
CA GLN A 35 3.65 -25.31 1.55
C GLN A 35 2.67 -26.13 2.40
N GLY A 36 3.22 -27.03 3.22
CA GLY A 36 2.51 -27.62 4.34
C GLY A 36 2.69 -26.73 5.57
N ALA A 37 1.59 -26.36 6.21
CA ALA A 37 1.62 -25.63 7.49
C ALA A 37 2.63 -26.27 8.45
N ALA A 38 3.51 -25.45 9.04
CA ALA A 38 4.44 -25.93 10.06
C ALA A 38 3.64 -26.63 11.18
N PRO A 39 3.97 -27.88 11.56
CA PRO A 39 3.20 -28.58 12.57
C PRO A 39 3.57 -28.07 13.96
N GLY A 40 2.62 -27.43 14.63
CA GLY A 40 2.61 -27.33 16.09
C GLY A 40 2.69 -25.91 16.66
N LEU A 41 1.54 -25.28 16.77
CA LEU A 41 1.03 -24.41 17.84
C LEU A 41 -0.44 -24.13 17.44
N LEU A 42 -1.32 -23.77 18.38
CA LEU A 42 -2.78 -23.60 18.19
C LEU A 42 -3.12 -23.14 16.75
N ARG A 43 -3.86 -23.98 15.99
CA ARG A 43 -4.04 -23.81 14.53
C ARG A 43 -4.52 -22.40 14.22
N GLU A 44 -3.59 -21.56 13.80
CA GLU A 44 -3.87 -20.24 13.29
C GLU A 44 -4.82 -20.36 12.09
N PRO A 45 -5.87 -19.53 11.99
CA PRO A 45 -6.75 -19.51 10.83
C PRO A 45 -5.90 -19.39 9.56
N THR A 46 -5.96 -20.40 8.69
CA THR A 46 -5.15 -20.49 7.48
C THR A 46 -6.04 -20.64 6.26
N TYR A 47 -5.77 -19.88 5.20
CA TYR A 47 -6.44 -19.96 3.90
C TYR A 47 -5.43 -20.21 2.79
N THR A 48 -5.72 -21.11 1.84
CA THR A 48 -4.86 -21.37 0.69
C THR A 48 -5.36 -20.63 -0.55
N CYS A 49 -4.59 -19.66 -1.02
CA CYS A 49 -4.86 -18.89 -2.23
C CYS A 49 -4.08 -19.48 -3.41
N ARG A 50 -4.80 -20.11 -4.34
CA ARG A 50 -4.21 -20.85 -5.46
C ARG A 50 -3.96 -19.98 -6.67
N GLN A 51 -2.89 -20.26 -7.39
CA GLN A 51 -2.68 -19.67 -8.70
C GLN A 51 -3.70 -20.23 -9.69
N THR A 52 -4.33 -19.36 -10.48
CA THR A 52 -5.18 -19.75 -11.60
C THR A 52 -4.41 -19.63 -12.92
N PRO A 53 -4.52 -20.62 -13.82
CA PRO A 53 -3.94 -20.53 -15.17
C PRO A 53 -4.75 -19.63 -16.10
N ARG A 54 -5.96 -19.23 -15.70
CA ARG A 54 -6.85 -18.36 -16.48
C ARG A 54 -7.53 -17.37 -15.56
N SER A 55 -7.45 -16.08 -15.89
CA SER A 55 -8.17 -15.03 -15.18
C SER A 55 -9.69 -15.29 -15.21
N PRO A 56 -10.41 -15.11 -14.09
CA PRO A 56 -11.86 -15.26 -14.05
C PRO A 56 -12.56 -14.17 -14.88
N ASP A 57 -13.73 -14.50 -15.40
CA ASP A 57 -14.56 -13.60 -16.18
C ASP A 57 -15.42 -12.81 -15.16
N LEU A 58 -14.96 -11.62 -14.73
CA LEU A 58 -15.67 -10.78 -13.74
C LEU A 58 -17.05 -10.35 -14.27
N ASP A 59 -18.08 -11.15 -14.00
CA ASP A 59 -19.42 -10.97 -14.58
C ASP A 59 -20.55 -11.18 -13.54
N GLY A 60 -20.22 -11.41 -12.28
CA GLY A 60 -21.11 -11.69 -11.16
C GLY A 60 -21.65 -13.14 -11.11
N SER A 61 -21.13 -14.05 -11.94
CA SER A 61 -21.43 -15.47 -11.93
C SER A 61 -20.25 -16.27 -11.36
N LEU A 62 -20.41 -16.83 -10.17
CA LEU A 62 -19.35 -17.57 -9.48
C LEU A 62 -19.10 -19.00 -10.02
N ARG A 63 -19.38 -19.27 -11.30
CA ARG A 63 -19.33 -20.63 -11.86
C ARG A 63 -17.91 -21.16 -11.92
N GLU A 64 -16.94 -20.37 -12.37
CA GLU A 64 -15.53 -20.79 -12.44
C GLU A 64 -14.87 -20.98 -11.06
N TRP A 65 -15.49 -20.48 -9.99
CA TRP A 65 -14.92 -20.51 -8.64
C TRP A 65 -15.16 -21.84 -7.91
N HIS A 66 -15.89 -22.79 -8.51
CA HIS A 66 -16.33 -24.04 -7.84
C HIS A 66 -15.19 -24.92 -7.30
N SER A 67 -13.96 -24.78 -7.81
CA SER A 67 -12.78 -25.55 -7.38
C SER A 67 -11.82 -24.75 -6.50
N VAL A 68 -12.11 -23.48 -6.25
CA VAL A 68 -11.31 -22.60 -5.40
C VAL A 68 -11.67 -22.86 -3.94
N PRO A 69 -10.69 -23.02 -3.02
CA PRO A 69 -10.98 -23.18 -1.59
C PRO A 69 -11.92 -22.10 -1.06
N THR A 70 -12.93 -22.49 -0.27
CA THR A 70 -13.94 -21.56 0.25
C THR A 70 -13.71 -21.29 1.73
N LEU A 71 -13.62 -20.01 2.08
CA LEU A 71 -13.71 -19.49 3.45
C LEU A 71 -15.19 -19.24 3.75
N TYR A 72 -15.69 -19.81 4.85
CA TYR A 72 -17.09 -19.62 5.28
C TYR A 72 -17.16 -18.68 6.47
N LEU A 73 -18.04 -17.69 6.39
CA LEU A 73 -18.45 -16.81 7.47
C LEU A 73 -19.92 -17.07 7.79
N GLY A 74 -20.24 -17.32 9.06
CA GLY A 74 -21.60 -17.51 9.53
C GLY A 74 -21.61 -17.46 11.05
N LYS A 75 -22.42 -18.30 11.71
CA LYS A 75 -22.58 -18.29 13.17
C LYS A 75 -21.27 -18.23 13.98
N ASP A 76 -20.27 -19.01 13.61
CA ASP A 76 -18.99 -19.09 14.35
C ASP A 76 -18.04 -17.90 14.05
N SER A 77 -18.42 -17.05 13.09
CA SER A 77 -17.70 -15.86 12.65
C SER A 77 -18.34 -14.56 13.15
N VAL A 78 -19.44 -14.65 13.91
CA VAL A 78 -20.09 -13.47 14.49
C VAL A 78 -19.17 -12.81 15.50
N VAL A 79 -18.75 -11.57 15.21
CA VAL A 79 -17.91 -10.78 16.12
C VAL A 79 -18.76 -9.74 16.84
N ALA A 80 -19.65 -9.06 16.11
CA ALA A 80 -20.54 -8.06 16.64
C ALA A 80 -21.88 -8.13 15.89
N ILE A 81 -22.78 -9.01 16.30
CA ILE A 81 -24.20 -8.99 15.89
C ILE A 81 -25.00 -9.37 17.13
N ARG A 82 -25.81 -8.45 17.65
CA ARG A 82 -26.44 -8.64 18.97
C ARG A 82 -27.49 -9.75 18.94
N ASP A 83 -28.30 -9.76 17.89
CA ASP A 83 -29.47 -10.61 17.77
C ASP A 83 -29.37 -11.54 16.55
N TYR A 84 -28.17 -12.11 16.29
CA TYR A 84 -27.90 -12.96 15.12
C TYR A 84 -28.92 -14.09 15.00
N GLY A 85 -29.76 -14.01 13.96
CA GLY A 85 -30.86 -14.93 13.77
C GLY A 85 -30.37 -16.32 13.36
N ASN A 86 -29.72 -16.38 12.21
CA ASN A 86 -29.11 -17.57 11.61
C ASN A 86 -28.33 -17.18 10.34
N ASP A 87 -27.81 -18.13 9.57
CA ASP A 87 -27.02 -17.83 8.38
C ASP A 87 -27.82 -17.19 7.21
N ALA A 88 -29.15 -17.08 7.32
CA ALA A 88 -29.97 -16.27 6.42
C ALA A 88 -30.09 -14.79 6.84
N ASP A 89 -29.70 -14.47 8.08
CA ASP A 89 -29.52 -13.12 8.62
C ASP A 89 -28.26 -12.52 8.00
N LEU A 90 -27.11 -13.17 8.23
CA LEU A 90 -25.86 -12.81 7.56
C LEU A 90 -24.92 -14.02 7.45
N SER A 91 -24.52 -14.38 6.23
CA SER A 91 -23.43 -15.33 6.02
C SER A 91 -22.69 -15.04 4.73
N ALA A 92 -21.46 -15.53 4.61
CA ALA A 92 -20.68 -15.35 3.39
C ALA A 92 -19.83 -16.57 3.04
N LYS A 93 -19.65 -16.79 1.74
CA LYS A 93 -18.60 -17.65 1.18
C LYS A 93 -17.63 -16.77 0.44
N VAL A 94 -16.35 -16.85 0.80
CA VAL A 94 -15.29 -16.03 0.21
C VAL A 94 -14.21 -16.93 -0.38
N GLN A 95 -13.77 -16.60 -1.59
CA GLN A 95 -12.80 -17.38 -2.35
C GLN A 95 -11.78 -16.42 -2.94
N LEU A 96 -10.50 -16.79 -2.88
CA LEU A 96 -9.40 -16.03 -3.46
C LEU A 96 -8.53 -16.95 -4.31
N GLN A 97 -8.10 -16.41 -5.45
CA GLN A 97 -7.12 -17.03 -6.34
C GLN A 97 -6.26 -15.92 -6.95
N TRP A 98 -5.14 -16.26 -7.56
CA TRP A 98 -4.25 -15.27 -8.13
C TRP A 98 -3.67 -15.65 -9.48
N ASP A 99 -3.29 -14.66 -10.27
CA ASP A 99 -2.39 -14.86 -11.41
C ASP A 99 -1.22 -13.88 -11.36
N ARG A 100 -0.49 -13.79 -12.47
CA ARG A 100 0.68 -12.92 -12.57
C ARG A 100 0.38 -11.45 -12.27
N ASP A 101 -0.81 -10.99 -12.61
CA ASP A 101 -1.13 -9.56 -12.66
C ASP A 101 -2.06 -9.16 -11.50
N TYR A 102 -2.92 -10.06 -11.03
CA TYR A 102 -3.95 -9.75 -10.04
C TYR A 102 -4.09 -10.80 -8.93
N LEU A 103 -4.47 -10.32 -7.74
CA LEU A 103 -5.26 -11.08 -6.79
C LEU A 103 -6.74 -10.97 -7.18
N TYR A 104 -7.42 -12.10 -7.28
CA TYR A 104 -8.86 -12.16 -7.51
C TYR A 104 -9.58 -12.60 -6.25
N PHE A 105 -10.77 -12.04 -6.03
CA PHE A 105 -11.69 -12.53 -5.01
C PHE A 105 -13.10 -12.69 -5.56
N ALA A 106 -13.82 -13.64 -5.00
CA ALA A 106 -15.25 -13.80 -5.14
C ALA A 106 -15.88 -13.93 -3.76
N ALA A 107 -17.04 -13.30 -3.57
CA ALA A 107 -17.86 -13.51 -2.38
C ALA A 107 -19.33 -13.72 -2.75
N GLU A 108 -19.97 -14.68 -2.10
CA GLU A 108 -21.43 -14.84 -2.09
C GLU A 108 -21.91 -14.53 -0.67
N VAL A 109 -22.53 -13.36 -0.48
CA VAL A 109 -23.05 -12.88 0.81
C VAL A 109 -24.55 -13.10 0.83
N THR A 110 -25.05 -13.86 1.80
CA THR A 110 -26.48 -13.99 2.11
C THR A 110 -26.81 -12.98 3.20
N ASP A 111 -27.84 -12.18 2.96
CA ASP A 111 -28.29 -11.13 3.86
C ASP A 111 -29.79 -10.86 3.60
N ASP A 112 -30.58 -10.69 4.67
CA ASP A 112 -32.03 -10.52 4.58
C ASP A 112 -32.47 -9.11 4.18
N GLU A 113 -31.68 -8.07 4.46
CA GLU A 113 -31.93 -6.68 4.07
C GLU A 113 -30.67 -5.97 3.56
N HIS A 114 -30.55 -5.82 2.23
CA HIS A 114 -29.43 -5.04 1.69
C HIS A 114 -29.64 -3.53 1.82
N VAL A 115 -28.80 -2.90 2.63
CA VAL A 115 -28.72 -1.46 2.81
C VAL A 115 -27.29 -0.99 2.62
N GLN A 116 -27.09 -0.08 1.67
CA GLN A 116 -25.82 0.65 1.53
C GLN A 116 -26.08 2.09 1.08
N ARG A 117 -26.03 3.01 2.04
CA ARG A 117 -26.36 4.44 1.83
C ARG A 117 -25.12 5.31 1.71
N HIS A 118 -23.94 4.73 1.92
CA HIS A 118 -22.68 5.45 1.97
C HIS A 118 -21.82 5.14 0.75
N GLY A 119 -20.92 6.06 0.44
CA GLY A 119 -19.88 5.93 -0.57
C GLY A 119 -18.50 6.19 0.05
N ASP A 120 -17.47 6.09 -0.76
CA ASP A 120 -16.11 6.52 -0.42
C ASP A 120 -15.61 5.93 0.91
N GLY A 121 -15.03 6.76 1.78
CA GLY A 121 -14.46 6.34 3.06
C GLY A 121 -15.47 5.90 4.12
N PHE A 122 -16.73 5.69 3.76
CA PHE A 122 -17.80 5.36 4.69
C PHE A 122 -18.53 4.05 4.32
N LEU A 123 -18.05 3.28 3.31
CA LEU A 123 -18.72 2.03 2.90
C LEU A 123 -18.93 1.05 4.07
N TYR A 124 -18.00 1.01 5.03
CA TYR A 124 -18.01 0.12 6.19
C TYR A 124 -19.14 0.38 7.20
N HIS A 125 -19.86 1.50 7.08
CA HIS A 125 -20.98 1.85 7.96
C HIS A 125 -22.27 1.10 7.64
N ASP A 126 -22.38 0.58 6.42
CA ASP A 126 -23.49 -0.24 5.97
C ASP A 126 -22.92 -1.48 5.22
N ASP A 127 -23.75 -2.19 4.44
CA ASP A 127 -23.39 -3.50 3.87
C ASP A 127 -22.18 -3.43 2.94
N SER A 128 -21.13 -4.13 3.34
CA SER A 128 -19.87 -4.12 2.61
C SER A 128 -19.01 -5.33 2.93
N LEU A 129 -18.17 -5.71 1.96
CA LEU A 129 -17.10 -6.68 2.11
C LEU A 129 -15.79 -5.94 2.36
N LEU A 130 -15.08 -6.28 3.43
CA LEU A 130 -13.75 -5.77 3.73
C LEU A 130 -12.70 -6.87 3.61
N LEU A 131 -11.58 -6.55 2.95
CA LEU A 131 -10.39 -7.39 2.84
C LEU A 131 -9.20 -6.67 3.48
N GLY A 132 -8.50 -7.36 4.39
CA GLY A 132 -7.33 -6.86 5.10
C GLY A 132 -6.09 -7.67 4.78
N PHE A 133 -4.95 -7.03 4.52
CA PHE A 133 -3.68 -7.70 4.24
C PHE A 133 -2.56 -7.04 5.05
N ASP A 134 -1.68 -7.87 5.61
CA ASP A 134 -0.35 -7.48 6.10
C ASP A 134 0.64 -8.12 5.13
N ALA A 135 1.25 -7.30 4.26
CA ALA A 135 1.99 -7.76 3.11
C ALA A 135 3.38 -8.33 3.46
N PHE A 136 4.03 -7.85 4.53
CA PHE A 136 5.28 -8.40 5.01
C PHE A 136 5.10 -9.57 5.97
N GLY A 137 3.91 -9.69 6.56
CA GLY A 137 3.60 -10.66 7.59
C GLY A 137 4.36 -10.41 8.89
N ASP A 138 4.67 -9.15 9.19
CA ASP A 138 5.44 -8.78 10.36
C ASP A 138 4.57 -8.60 11.62
N THR A 139 3.24 -8.62 11.46
CA THR A 139 2.24 -8.55 12.53
C THR A 139 2.36 -7.32 13.41
N VAL A 140 2.89 -6.22 12.87
CA VAL A 140 2.89 -4.93 13.58
C VAL A 140 1.42 -4.55 13.84
N GLY A 141 1.08 -4.38 15.12
CA GLY A 141 -0.29 -4.10 15.55
C GLY A 141 -0.70 -2.65 15.26
N LEU A 142 -0.94 -1.86 16.30
CA LEU A 142 -1.32 -0.45 16.15
C LEU A 142 -0.13 0.51 16.34
N PRO A 143 -0.01 1.56 15.51
CA PRO A 143 -0.80 1.85 14.30
C PRO A 143 -0.49 0.84 13.18
N LEU A 144 -1.43 0.69 12.24
CA LEU A 144 -1.23 -0.12 11.04
C LEU A 144 0.11 0.20 10.37
N GLY A 145 0.79 -0.85 9.94
CA GLY A 145 2.00 -0.84 9.15
C GLY A 145 1.82 -0.11 7.83
N ALA A 146 2.95 0.26 7.22
CA ALA A 146 2.99 0.90 5.90
C ALA A 146 2.96 -0.14 4.78
N ASP A 147 2.71 -1.39 5.11
CA ASP A 147 2.47 -2.51 4.22
C ASP A 147 1.12 -3.19 4.51
N ASP A 148 0.36 -2.63 5.46
CA ASP A 148 -1.00 -3.04 5.76
C ASP A 148 -2.00 -2.37 4.81
N TYR A 149 -2.93 -3.17 4.34
CA TYR A 149 -3.97 -2.77 3.41
C TYR A 149 -5.33 -3.13 3.96
N VAL A 150 -6.28 -2.20 3.84
CA VAL A 150 -7.70 -2.50 4.07
C VAL A 150 -8.51 -1.92 2.93
N TYR A 151 -9.21 -2.80 2.22
CA TYR A 151 -10.13 -2.45 1.14
C TYR A 151 -11.56 -2.74 1.57
N GLY A 152 -12.49 -1.85 1.23
CA GLY A 152 -13.93 -2.07 1.29
C GLY A 152 -14.53 -2.13 -0.11
N PHE A 153 -15.51 -3.01 -0.28
CA PHE A 153 -16.26 -3.19 -1.53
C PHE A 153 -17.75 -3.25 -1.18
N ALA A 154 -18.59 -2.57 -1.95
CA ALA A 154 -20.01 -2.54 -1.70
C ALA A 154 -20.82 -2.44 -2.99
N LEU A 155 -22.08 -2.88 -2.93
CA LEU A 155 -23.09 -2.56 -3.93
C LEU A 155 -23.95 -1.41 -3.38
N THR A 156 -23.85 -0.24 -3.98
CA THR A 156 -24.61 0.96 -3.59
C THR A 156 -25.81 1.16 -4.50
N ASP A 157 -26.71 2.09 -4.14
CA ASP A 157 -27.83 2.50 -5.00
C ASP A 157 -27.40 3.09 -6.35
N TRP A 158 -26.14 3.53 -6.48
CA TRP A 158 -25.55 4.07 -7.70
C TRP A 158 -24.53 3.14 -8.36
N GLY A 159 -24.45 1.88 -7.93
CA GLY A 159 -23.61 0.85 -8.52
C GLY A 159 -22.48 0.36 -7.63
N GLU A 160 -21.50 -0.31 -8.23
CA GLU A 160 -20.33 -0.83 -7.53
C GLU A 160 -19.50 0.31 -6.92
N ALA A 161 -19.15 0.17 -5.65
CA ALA A 161 -18.24 1.08 -4.95
C ALA A 161 -17.12 0.30 -4.27
N MET A 162 -15.95 0.92 -4.25
CA MET A 162 -14.76 0.38 -3.60
C MET A 162 -14.00 1.52 -2.95
N TRP A 163 -13.36 1.21 -1.85
CA TRP A 163 -12.55 2.15 -1.13
C TRP A 163 -11.31 1.48 -0.53
N ARG A 164 -10.17 2.17 -0.58
CA ARG A 164 -8.99 1.80 0.18
C ARG A 164 -8.94 2.63 1.44
N TYR A 165 -9.25 2.01 2.58
CA TYR A 165 -9.19 2.65 3.90
C TYR A 165 -7.74 2.85 4.32
N GLU A 166 -6.95 1.80 4.17
CA GLU A 166 -5.59 1.72 4.69
C GLU A 166 -4.67 1.23 3.58
N ALA A 167 -3.51 1.87 3.51
CA ALA A 167 -2.45 1.58 2.55
C ALA A 167 -1.14 2.22 3.06
N PRO A 168 0.03 1.78 2.56
CA PRO A 168 1.24 2.59 2.60
C PRO A 168 0.93 4.03 2.23
N ALA A 169 1.49 4.99 2.97
CA ALA A 169 1.22 6.43 2.79
C ALA A 169 1.31 6.90 1.32
N VAL A 170 2.06 6.21 0.46
CA VAL A 170 2.21 6.42 -0.99
C VAL A 170 0.94 6.28 -1.82
N GLN A 171 0.05 5.37 -1.46
CA GLN A 171 -1.17 5.09 -2.22
C GLN A 171 -2.37 5.91 -1.67
N SER A 172 -2.09 7.06 -1.05
CA SER A 172 -3.08 7.90 -0.37
C SER A 172 -4.01 8.70 -1.29
N ASP A 173 -3.92 8.54 -2.61
CA ASP A 173 -4.89 9.17 -3.53
C ASP A 173 -6.30 8.56 -3.44
N ARG A 174 -6.51 7.54 -2.57
CA ARG A 174 -7.78 6.81 -2.37
C ARG A 174 -8.30 6.16 -3.65
N THR A 175 -7.52 6.16 -4.74
CA THR A 175 -7.90 5.54 -6.01
C THR A 175 -7.31 4.15 -6.11
N SER A 176 -8.17 3.17 -6.33
CA SER A 176 -7.80 1.77 -6.56
C SER A 176 -7.46 1.58 -8.04
N LYS A 177 -6.32 2.13 -8.48
CA LYS A 177 -5.99 2.21 -9.92
C LYS A 177 -5.87 0.82 -10.52
N GLY A 178 -6.68 0.54 -11.53
CA GLY A 178 -6.69 -0.76 -12.20
C GLY A 178 -7.42 -1.87 -11.45
N CYS A 179 -7.94 -1.61 -10.25
CA CYS A 179 -8.87 -2.53 -9.59
C CYS A 179 -10.19 -2.60 -10.37
N ARG A 180 -10.78 -3.79 -10.41
CA ARG A 180 -12.08 -4.05 -11.04
C ARG A 180 -13.00 -4.70 -10.03
N LEU A 181 -14.28 -4.33 -10.06
CA LEU A 181 -15.32 -4.86 -9.19
C LEU A 181 -16.60 -5.04 -10.01
N VAL A 182 -17.26 -6.17 -9.83
CA VAL A 182 -18.63 -6.43 -10.30
C VAL A 182 -19.45 -6.92 -9.11
N CYS A 183 -20.61 -6.31 -8.91
CA CYS A 183 -21.54 -6.71 -7.86
C CYS A 183 -22.90 -7.05 -8.44
N LYS A 184 -23.48 -8.18 -8.05
CA LYS A 184 -24.85 -8.57 -8.46
C LYS A 184 -25.64 -9.09 -7.28
N ARG A 185 -26.79 -8.45 -7.00
CA ARG A 185 -27.76 -8.96 -6.03
C ARG A 185 -28.91 -9.68 -6.73
N ILE A 186 -29.23 -10.89 -6.26
CA ILE A 186 -30.38 -11.68 -6.71
C ILE A 186 -31.09 -12.24 -5.47
N GLY A 187 -32.27 -11.71 -5.15
CA GLY A 187 -32.97 -12.05 -3.90
C GLY A 187 -32.18 -11.57 -2.69
N GLY A 188 -32.03 -12.42 -1.67
CA GLY A 188 -31.24 -12.16 -0.46
C GLY A 188 -29.75 -12.50 -0.60
N VAL A 189 -29.20 -12.50 -1.81
CA VAL A 189 -27.81 -12.87 -2.05
C VAL A 189 -27.12 -11.81 -2.91
N THR A 190 -26.04 -11.22 -2.38
CA THR A 190 -25.15 -10.30 -3.08
C THR A 190 -23.85 -11.02 -3.44
N ARG A 191 -23.52 -11.04 -4.73
CA ARG A 191 -22.27 -11.59 -5.25
C ARG A 191 -21.30 -10.47 -5.59
N TYR A 192 -20.07 -10.64 -5.14
CA TYR A 192 -18.93 -9.77 -5.44
C TYR A 192 -17.91 -10.56 -6.24
N GLU A 193 -17.37 -9.97 -7.30
CA GLU A 193 -16.16 -10.44 -7.97
C GLU A 193 -15.23 -9.26 -8.20
N GLY A 194 -13.97 -9.42 -7.82
CA GLY A 194 -12.99 -8.35 -7.99
C GLY A 194 -11.61 -8.85 -8.39
N ALA A 195 -10.86 -7.93 -9.01
CA ALA A 195 -9.46 -8.10 -9.35
C ALA A 195 -8.67 -6.90 -8.81
N VAL A 196 -7.69 -7.17 -7.96
CA VAL A 196 -6.80 -6.18 -7.35
C VAL A 196 -5.39 -6.39 -7.94
N PRO A 197 -4.84 -5.43 -8.71
CA PRO A 197 -3.49 -5.55 -9.24
C PRO A 197 -2.46 -5.70 -8.12
N TRP A 198 -1.39 -6.47 -8.33
CA TRP A 198 -0.33 -6.58 -7.33
C TRP A 198 0.36 -5.25 -6.99
N SER A 199 0.34 -4.28 -7.89
CA SER A 199 0.82 -2.92 -7.60
C SER A 199 0.02 -2.23 -6.49
N GLU A 200 -1.25 -2.57 -6.33
CA GLU A 200 -2.16 -2.03 -5.30
C GLU A 200 -2.04 -2.78 -3.96
N LEU A 201 -1.22 -3.84 -3.90
CA LEU A 201 -0.89 -4.58 -2.67
C LEU A 201 0.62 -4.62 -2.41
N ALA A 202 1.41 -3.81 -3.14
CA ALA A 202 2.87 -3.84 -3.06
C ALA A 202 3.34 -3.58 -1.61
N PRO A 203 4.23 -4.41 -1.05
CA PRO A 203 5.13 -5.31 -1.75
C PRO A 203 4.63 -6.77 -1.84
N LEU A 204 3.38 -7.06 -1.48
CA LEU A 204 2.83 -8.42 -1.53
C LEU A 204 2.99 -9.04 -2.94
N MET A 205 3.58 -10.24 -3.00
CA MET A 205 3.67 -11.02 -4.24
C MET A 205 3.77 -12.53 -3.97
N PRO A 206 2.81 -13.33 -4.49
CA PRO A 206 2.67 -14.74 -4.16
C PRO A 206 3.88 -15.65 -4.40
N VAL A 207 4.68 -15.36 -5.41
CA VAL A 207 5.84 -16.20 -5.75
C VAL A 207 7.14 -15.74 -5.09
N ALA A 208 7.16 -14.51 -4.56
CA ALA A 208 8.29 -13.96 -3.81
C ALA A 208 8.11 -14.23 -2.31
N GLN A 209 6.86 -14.43 -1.87
CA GLN A 209 6.48 -14.66 -0.48
C GLN A 209 5.59 -15.91 -0.40
N ALA A 210 5.92 -16.84 0.50
CA ALA A 210 5.10 -18.04 0.67
C ALA A 210 3.70 -17.73 1.26
N SER A 211 3.58 -16.64 2.02
CA SER A 211 2.36 -16.26 2.71
C SER A 211 2.35 -14.78 3.07
N CYS A 212 1.17 -14.26 3.40
CA CYS A 212 0.95 -12.98 4.06
C CYS A 212 -0.08 -13.13 5.18
N ARG A 213 -0.30 -12.10 6.01
CA ARG A 213 -1.49 -12.11 6.88
C ARG A 213 -2.68 -11.58 6.14
N PHE A 214 -3.84 -12.12 6.48
CA PHE A 214 -5.09 -11.85 5.77
C PHE A 214 -6.28 -11.91 6.73
N SER A 215 -7.26 -11.05 6.49
CA SER A 215 -8.57 -11.16 7.12
C SER A 215 -9.68 -10.71 6.18
N VAL A 216 -10.90 -11.16 6.50
CA VAL A 216 -12.13 -10.82 5.79
C VAL A 216 -13.19 -10.45 6.81
N LEU A 217 -13.94 -9.41 6.52
CA LEU A 217 -15.09 -8.97 7.31
C LEU A 217 -16.24 -8.65 6.36
N VAL A 218 -17.47 -9.00 6.76
CA VAL A 218 -18.69 -8.57 6.07
C VAL A 218 -19.49 -7.74 7.07
N SER A 219 -19.63 -6.45 6.77
CA SER A 219 -20.47 -5.51 7.50
C SER A 219 -21.92 -5.69 7.08
N ASP A 220 -22.80 -5.44 8.02
CA ASP A 220 -24.24 -5.65 7.93
C ASP A 220 -24.99 -4.46 8.51
N ARG A 221 -26.12 -4.15 7.88
CA ARG A 221 -26.99 -3.05 8.28
C ARG A 221 -28.45 -3.28 7.91
N ASP A 222 -29.24 -3.50 8.95
CA ASP A 222 -30.69 -3.41 8.85
C ASP A 222 -31.24 -1.99 8.98
N SER A 223 -32.39 -1.74 8.32
CA SER A 223 -33.19 -0.53 8.53
C SER A 223 -33.91 -0.50 9.89
N ARG A 224 -34.10 -1.68 10.49
CA ARG A 224 -34.89 -1.88 11.72
C ARG A 224 -34.09 -1.62 13.00
N THR A 225 -32.76 -1.59 12.92
CA THR A 225 -31.90 -1.34 14.08
C THR A 225 -31.82 0.16 14.37
N GLY A 226 -32.53 0.58 15.42
CA GLY A 226 -32.49 1.95 15.93
C GLY A 226 -31.13 2.26 16.59
N ARG A 227 -30.17 2.71 15.76
CA ARG A 227 -28.84 3.31 16.06
C ARG A 227 -27.63 2.37 16.30
N ARG A 228 -26.57 2.69 15.52
CA ARG A 228 -25.14 2.96 15.87
C ARG A 228 -24.14 1.82 16.08
N GLU A 229 -24.54 0.57 16.20
CA GLU A 229 -23.54 -0.51 16.35
C GLU A 229 -23.13 -1.03 14.97
N HIS A 230 -21.82 -1.20 14.75
CA HIS A 230 -21.30 -1.84 13.55
C HIS A 230 -21.58 -3.33 13.66
N GLU A 231 -22.47 -3.85 12.82
CA GLU A 231 -22.81 -5.27 12.81
C GLU A 231 -21.95 -5.99 11.76
N TYR A 232 -21.32 -7.12 12.13
CA TYR A 232 -20.46 -7.86 11.21
C TYR A 232 -20.12 -9.29 11.63
N VAL A 233 -19.86 -10.10 10.62
CA VAL A 233 -19.11 -11.37 10.71
C VAL A 233 -17.70 -11.19 10.17
N ALA A 234 -16.71 -11.85 10.78
CA ALA A 234 -15.32 -11.78 10.32
C ALA A 234 -14.60 -13.13 10.44
N TRP A 235 -13.66 -13.39 9.53
CA TRP A 235 -12.83 -14.59 9.57
C TRP A 235 -11.90 -14.58 10.79
N THR A 236 -11.29 -13.42 11.03
CA THR A 236 -10.52 -13.13 12.24
C THR A 236 -10.87 -11.73 12.74
N ARG A 237 -10.49 -11.41 13.98
CA ARG A 237 -10.90 -10.15 14.62
C ARG A 237 -10.15 -8.91 14.14
N GLY A 238 -9.06 -9.05 13.36
CA GLY A 238 -8.19 -7.91 13.06
C GLY A 238 -8.81 -6.77 12.23
N LEU A 239 -9.93 -7.02 11.53
CA LEU A 239 -10.69 -5.98 10.84
C LEU A 239 -11.82 -5.35 11.69
N ALA A 240 -12.11 -5.93 12.85
CA ALA A 240 -13.03 -5.34 13.83
C ALA A 240 -12.40 -4.09 14.45
N GLU A 241 -13.21 -3.17 14.96
CA GLU A 241 -12.70 -1.96 15.61
C GLU A 241 -12.24 -2.22 17.06
N PRO A 242 -11.06 -1.72 17.49
CA PRO A 242 -10.03 -1.09 16.67
C PRO A 242 -9.29 -2.11 15.79
N ARG A 243 -9.01 -1.75 14.54
CA ARG A 243 -8.31 -2.64 13.59
C ARG A 243 -6.92 -3.01 14.11
N ASP A 244 -6.54 -4.28 13.98
CA ASP A 244 -5.29 -4.84 14.51
C ASP A 244 -4.78 -6.01 13.65
N PRO A 245 -3.81 -5.77 12.75
CA PRO A 245 -3.23 -6.76 11.83
C PRO A 245 -2.58 -7.94 12.54
N SER A 246 -2.15 -7.76 13.80
CA SER A 246 -1.63 -8.86 14.61
C SER A 246 -2.65 -9.99 14.81
N GLN A 247 -3.94 -9.69 14.64
CA GLN A 247 -5.07 -10.62 14.71
C GLN A 247 -5.53 -11.13 13.33
N PHE A 248 -4.80 -10.86 12.25
CA PHE A 248 -5.04 -11.48 10.94
C PHE A 248 -4.65 -12.96 10.96
N GLY A 249 -5.34 -13.76 10.14
CA GLY A 249 -4.96 -15.15 9.86
C GLY A 249 -3.84 -15.21 8.84
N THR A 250 -3.44 -16.41 8.43
CA THR A 250 -2.39 -16.61 7.42
C THR A 250 -3.01 -17.00 6.07
N MET A 251 -2.71 -16.26 5.01
CA MET A 251 -2.99 -16.67 3.64
C MET A 251 -1.72 -17.23 3.00
N VAL A 252 -1.81 -18.49 2.56
CA VAL A 252 -0.72 -19.29 1.98
C VAL A 252 -0.87 -19.31 0.47
N PHE A 253 0.16 -18.94 -0.27
CA PHE A 253 0.10 -18.87 -1.73
C PHE A 253 0.56 -20.16 -2.39
N GLU A 254 -0.35 -20.85 -3.07
CA GLU A 254 -0.04 -22.09 -3.79
C GLU A 254 0.12 -21.79 -5.28
N ALA A 255 1.36 -21.74 -5.76
CA ALA A 255 1.65 -21.61 -7.19
C ALA A 255 1.29 -22.89 -7.94
N ALA A 256 0.75 -22.74 -9.16
CA ALA A 256 0.56 -23.86 -10.05
C ALA A 256 1.94 -24.31 -10.58
N GLU A 257 2.16 -25.62 -10.68
CA GLU A 257 3.35 -26.12 -11.39
C GLU A 257 3.20 -25.78 -12.88
N PRO A 258 4.11 -24.97 -13.45
CA PRO A 258 4.07 -24.70 -14.87
C PRO A 258 4.48 -25.96 -15.64
N PRO A 259 3.95 -26.19 -16.85
CA PRO A 259 4.41 -27.29 -17.70
C PRO A 259 5.93 -27.21 -17.94
N SER A 260 6.60 -28.36 -18.03
CA SER A 260 8.07 -28.44 -18.12
C SER A 260 8.70 -27.75 -19.34
N TYR A 261 7.89 -27.44 -20.35
CA TYR A 261 8.30 -26.73 -21.56
C TYR A 261 8.12 -25.21 -21.47
N GLN A 262 7.44 -24.70 -20.44
CA GLN A 262 7.25 -23.26 -20.25
C GLN A 262 8.54 -22.63 -19.71
N SER A 263 8.91 -21.48 -20.26
CA SER A 263 10.00 -20.66 -19.72
C SER A 263 9.70 -20.27 -18.27
N PRO A 264 10.72 -20.12 -17.40
CA PRO A 264 10.48 -19.66 -16.04
C PRO A 264 9.81 -18.27 -16.04
N ASP A 265 8.83 -18.10 -15.16
CA ASP A 265 8.21 -16.80 -14.90
C ASP A 265 8.97 -16.09 -13.78
N PHE A 266 9.23 -14.79 -13.94
CA PHE A 266 10.01 -13.97 -13.02
C PHE A 266 9.18 -12.82 -12.45
N TYR A 267 9.29 -12.61 -11.15
CA TYR A 267 8.51 -11.66 -10.36
C TYR A 267 9.46 -10.86 -9.47
N PRO A 268 10.12 -9.85 -10.04
CA PRO A 268 11.15 -9.08 -9.37
C PRO A 268 10.53 -7.98 -8.50
N GLN A 269 11.08 -7.81 -7.30
CA GLN A 269 10.67 -6.80 -6.33
C GLN A 269 11.87 -6.34 -5.52
N VAL A 270 11.82 -5.08 -5.06
CA VAL A 270 12.73 -4.62 -4.01
C VAL A 270 11.95 -4.68 -2.72
N ARG A 271 12.55 -5.28 -1.68
CA ARG A 271 11.88 -5.39 -0.38
C ARG A 271 11.57 -4.01 0.21
N HIS A 272 12.51 -3.08 0.11
CA HIS A 272 12.35 -1.68 0.48
C HIS A 272 12.88 -0.79 -0.64
N SER A 273 12.00 0.03 -1.23
CA SER A 273 12.36 0.93 -2.32
C SER A 273 12.96 2.26 -1.85
N ALA A 274 12.86 2.57 -0.56
CA ALA A 274 13.62 3.62 0.10
C ALA A 274 14.47 3.03 1.21
N LEU A 275 15.77 3.30 1.16
CA LEU A 275 16.76 2.73 2.08
C LEU A 275 17.48 3.83 2.82
N ASP A 276 17.61 3.67 4.13
CA ASP A 276 18.44 4.58 4.91
C ASP A 276 19.92 4.38 4.55
N LYS A 277 20.73 5.39 4.76
CA LYS A 277 22.16 5.34 4.47
C LYS A 277 22.82 4.23 5.28
N GLY A 278 23.48 3.30 4.60
CA GLY A 278 24.08 2.13 5.22
C GLY A 278 23.19 0.89 5.22
N GLU A 279 21.92 1.01 4.82
CA GLU A 279 21.03 -0.14 4.69
C GLU A 279 21.29 -0.89 3.36
N PRO A 280 21.41 -2.23 3.37
CA PRO A 280 21.58 -3.01 2.16
C PRO A 280 20.26 -3.06 1.35
N ALA A 281 20.34 -2.99 0.01
CA ALA A 281 19.19 -3.42 -0.80
C ALA A 281 19.14 -4.93 -0.82
N GLU A 282 18.03 -5.44 -0.33
CA GLU A 282 17.59 -6.78 -0.67
C GLU A 282 16.63 -6.69 -1.87
N VAL A 283 17.11 -7.17 -3.03
CA VAL A 283 16.22 -7.40 -4.18
C VAL A 283 15.79 -8.86 -4.16
N VAL A 284 14.48 -9.07 -4.21
CA VAL A 284 13.87 -10.38 -4.19
C VAL A 284 13.25 -10.67 -5.55
N VAL A 285 13.61 -11.79 -6.17
CA VAL A 285 12.98 -12.24 -7.41
C VAL A 285 12.28 -13.55 -7.15
N GLY A 286 10.95 -13.51 -7.11
CA GLY A 286 10.15 -14.72 -7.17
C GLY A 286 10.29 -15.37 -8.55
N VAL A 287 10.47 -16.68 -8.60
CA VAL A 287 10.62 -17.42 -9.84
C VAL A 287 9.77 -18.68 -9.76
N ASN A 288 8.99 -18.97 -10.81
CA ASN A 288 8.30 -20.25 -10.95
C ASN A 288 8.76 -20.94 -12.24
N SER A 289 9.38 -22.11 -12.11
CA SER A 289 10.03 -22.81 -13.23
C SER A 289 9.43 -24.18 -13.49
N GLY A 290 9.17 -24.52 -14.76
CA GLY A 290 8.58 -25.83 -15.12
C GLY A 290 9.57 -26.99 -15.03
N ALA A 291 10.87 -26.67 -15.03
CA ALA A 291 11.98 -27.62 -14.96
C ALA A 291 13.21 -26.96 -14.31
N ASP A 292 14.19 -27.76 -13.91
CA ASP A 292 15.49 -27.24 -13.49
C ASP A 292 16.13 -26.49 -14.66
N THR A 293 16.24 -25.17 -14.55
CA THR A 293 16.61 -24.29 -15.65
C THR A 293 17.89 -23.53 -15.31
N PRO A 294 19.03 -23.81 -15.99
CA PRO A 294 20.23 -23.02 -15.82
C PRO A 294 20.03 -21.62 -16.42
N VAL A 295 20.42 -20.60 -15.68
CA VAL A 295 20.35 -19.20 -16.09
C VAL A 295 21.58 -18.44 -15.63
N ARG A 296 21.98 -17.44 -16.40
CA ARG A 296 22.86 -16.37 -15.95
C ARG A 296 21.99 -15.22 -15.46
N MET A 297 22.03 -14.97 -14.16
CA MET A 297 21.38 -13.83 -13.52
C MET A 297 22.36 -12.66 -13.47
N THR A 298 21.91 -11.49 -13.88
CA THR A 298 22.65 -10.23 -13.74
C THR A 298 21.82 -9.24 -12.94
N ALA A 299 22.45 -8.59 -11.98
CA ALA A 299 21.89 -7.47 -11.23
C ALA A 299 22.83 -6.29 -11.32
N ALA A 300 22.36 -5.19 -11.89
CA ALA A 300 23.13 -3.97 -12.05
C ALA A 300 22.48 -2.84 -11.29
N LEU A 301 23.25 -2.18 -10.42
CA LEU A 301 22.85 -0.96 -9.77
C LEU A 301 23.29 0.23 -10.63
N CYS A 302 22.35 1.11 -10.95
CA CYS A 302 22.58 2.26 -11.80
C CYS A 302 22.17 3.55 -11.10
N ARG A 303 22.98 4.61 -11.25
CA ARG A 303 22.65 5.99 -10.91
C ARG A 303 22.74 6.81 -12.20
N ASP A 304 21.65 7.48 -12.59
CA ASP A 304 21.55 8.15 -13.89
C ASP A 304 21.90 7.21 -15.07
N THR A 305 22.94 7.55 -15.85
CA THR A 305 23.52 6.72 -16.91
C THR A 305 24.74 5.92 -16.45
N HIS A 306 25.17 6.10 -15.21
CA HIS A 306 26.35 5.44 -14.64
C HIS A 306 25.96 4.13 -13.95
N GLN A 307 26.80 3.11 -14.09
CA GLN A 307 26.62 1.81 -13.46
C GLN A 307 27.55 1.73 -12.25
N GLU A 308 26.97 1.65 -11.05
CA GLU A 308 27.69 1.68 -9.79
C GLU A 308 28.25 0.29 -9.43
N ALA A 309 27.47 -0.76 -9.69
CA ALA A 309 27.85 -2.13 -9.39
C ALA A 309 27.16 -3.13 -10.31
N VAL A 310 27.81 -4.28 -10.54
CA VAL A 310 27.27 -5.37 -11.36
C VAL A 310 27.58 -6.71 -10.70
N LEU A 311 26.54 -7.46 -10.40
CA LEU A 311 26.62 -8.88 -10.06
C LEU A 311 26.20 -9.70 -11.28
N SER A 312 26.96 -10.74 -11.60
CA SER A 312 26.61 -11.71 -12.64
C SER A 312 26.97 -13.11 -12.16
N GLU A 313 25.96 -13.94 -11.95
CA GLU A 313 26.14 -15.32 -11.46
C GLU A 313 25.38 -16.32 -12.33
N GLU A 314 25.96 -17.51 -12.48
CA GLU A 314 25.28 -18.65 -13.09
C GLU A 314 24.60 -19.46 -11.99
N VAL A 315 23.28 -19.63 -12.11
CA VAL A 315 22.46 -20.39 -11.14
C VAL A 315 21.54 -21.35 -11.87
N THR A 316 21.15 -22.41 -11.18
CA THR A 316 20.08 -23.30 -11.66
C THR A 316 18.82 -22.98 -10.87
N LEU A 317 17.79 -22.51 -11.58
CA LEU A 317 16.45 -22.33 -11.02
C LEU A 317 15.84 -23.72 -10.86
N PRO A 318 15.53 -24.17 -9.64
CA PRO A 318 14.92 -25.48 -9.47
C PRO A 318 13.50 -25.48 -10.03
N LYS A 319 12.99 -26.65 -10.40
CA LYS A 319 11.58 -26.83 -10.72
C LYS A 319 10.68 -26.35 -9.56
N GLY A 320 9.61 -25.64 -9.90
CA GLY A 320 8.63 -25.07 -8.97
C GLY A 320 8.96 -23.62 -8.60
N SER A 321 8.33 -23.16 -7.52
CA SER A 321 8.52 -21.79 -7.02
C SER A 321 9.78 -21.66 -6.17
N SER A 322 10.50 -20.55 -6.35
CA SER A 322 11.72 -20.22 -5.63
C SER A 322 11.83 -18.72 -5.42
N ARG A 323 12.48 -18.34 -4.33
CA ARG A 323 12.88 -16.97 -4.04
C ARG A 323 14.37 -16.81 -4.31
N LEU A 324 14.72 -15.85 -5.15
CA LEU A 324 16.10 -15.40 -5.33
C LEU A 324 16.32 -14.14 -4.51
N ALA A 325 17.29 -14.13 -3.61
CA ALA A 325 17.73 -12.94 -2.91
C ALA A 325 19.03 -12.45 -3.53
N VAL A 326 19.03 -11.21 -4.01
CA VAL A 326 20.16 -10.55 -4.63
C VAL A 326 20.62 -9.43 -3.71
N ASP A 327 21.79 -9.60 -3.11
CA ASP A 327 22.49 -8.54 -2.40
C ASP A 327 23.39 -7.79 -3.38
N CYS A 328 23.01 -6.56 -3.70
CA CYS A 328 23.76 -5.69 -4.60
C CYS A 328 24.91 -4.96 -3.90
N GLY A 329 25.12 -5.14 -2.59
CA GLY A 329 26.22 -4.56 -1.81
C GLY A 329 26.13 -3.03 -1.71
N MET A 330 25.07 -2.53 -1.08
CA MET A 330 24.67 -1.11 -1.16
C MET A 330 24.95 -0.26 0.07
N GLU A 331 25.61 -0.83 1.09
CA GLU A 331 25.86 -0.20 2.39
C GLU A 331 26.71 1.10 2.31
N ALA A 332 27.31 1.41 1.15
CA ALA A 332 28.13 2.60 0.93
C ALA A 332 27.53 3.62 -0.05
N LEU A 333 26.28 3.43 -0.50
CA LEU A 333 25.69 4.35 -1.47
C LEU A 333 25.36 5.71 -0.84
N PRO A 334 25.81 6.82 -1.46
CA PRO A 334 25.36 8.14 -1.03
C PRO A 334 23.85 8.31 -1.30
N PRO A 335 23.16 9.19 -0.56
CA PRO A 335 21.78 9.56 -0.85
C PRO A 335 21.54 9.92 -2.32
N GLY A 336 20.43 9.47 -2.87
CA GLY A 336 20.06 9.72 -4.26
C GLY A 336 19.08 8.71 -4.84
N GLN A 337 18.73 8.93 -6.11
CA GLN A 337 17.88 8.03 -6.89
C GLN A 337 18.74 7.01 -7.65
N TYR A 338 18.30 5.77 -7.60
CA TYR A 338 18.97 4.62 -8.20
C TYR A 338 17.95 3.72 -8.90
N ARG A 339 18.46 2.83 -9.74
CA ARG A 339 17.67 1.80 -10.41
C ARG A 339 18.43 0.49 -10.33
N VAL A 340 17.74 -0.59 -9.97
CA VAL A 340 18.30 -1.94 -10.05
C VAL A 340 17.76 -2.62 -11.29
N LEU A 341 18.64 -2.91 -12.24
CA LEU A 341 18.34 -3.68 -13.44
C LEU A 341 18.62 -5.16 -13.16
N ILE A 342 17.58 -5.98 -13.11
CA ILE A 342 17.72 -7.43 -13.06
C ILE A 342 17.46 -8.00 -14.45
N ALA A 343 18.32 -8.91 -14.90
CA ALA A 343 18.07 -9.68 -16.10
C ALA A 343 18.48 -11.15 -15.92
N ALA A 344 17.77 -12.03 -16.60
CA ALA A 344 18.03 -13.46 -16.62
C ALA A 344 18.21 -13.91 -18.07
N HIS A 345 19.29 -14.64 -18.35
CA HIS A 345 19.57 -15.19 -19.66
C HIS A 345 19.78 -16.69 -19.57
N ARG A 346 19.34 -17.43 -20.59
CA ARG A 346 19.77 -18.82 -20.77
C ARG A 346 21.27 -18.89 -21.15
N PRO A 347 21.92 -20.05 -20.97
CA PRO A 347 23.31 -20.26 -21.39
C PRO A 347 23.55 -20.01 -22.88
N ASP A 348 22.52 -20.16 -23.72
CA ASP A 348 22.56 -19.86 -25.17
C ASP A 348 22.38 -18.36 -25.49
N GLY A 349 22.24 -17.50 -24.47
CA GLY A 349 22.13 -16.05 -24.60
C GLY A 349 20.70 -15.51 -24.75
N VAL A 350 19.68 -16.36 -24.78
CA VAL A 350 18.28 -15.90 -24.85
C VAL A 350 17.88 -15.21 -23.55
N GLN A 351 17.44 -13.95 -23.62
CA GLN A 351 16.93 -13.21 -22.47
C GLN A 351 15.56 -13.77 -22.05
N LEU A 352 15.47 -14.29 -20.84
CA LEU A 352 14.24 -14.82 -20.24
C LEU A 352 13.46 -13.72 -19.50
N ALA A 353 14.17 -12.83 -18.81
CA ALA A 353 13.56 -11.75 -18.06
C ALA A 353 14.47 -10.52 -18.05
N ARG A 354 13.85 -9.36 -17.98
CA ARG A 354 14.50 -8.08 -17.72
C ARG A 354 13.51 -7.18 -17.00
N CYS A 355 13.92 -6.61 -15.88
CA CYS A 355 13.15 -5.63 -15.16
C CYS A 355 14.05 -4.53 -14.60
N GLU A 356 13.44 -3.40 -14.33
CA GLU A 356 14.09 -2.26 -13.73
C GLU A 356 13.26 -1.82 -12.54
N LEU A 357 13.89 -1.75 -11.38
CA LEU A 357 13.23 -1.44 -10.13
C LEU A 357 13.78 -0.11 -9.58
N PRO A 358 12.93 0.88 -9.28
CA PRO A 358 13.37 2.13 -8.70
C PRO A 358 13.79 1.93 -7.25
N LEU A 359 14.80 2.70 -6.86
CA LEU A 359 15.34 2.70 -5.51
C LEU A 359 15.76 4.12 -5.13
N VAL A 360 15.53 4.52 -3.89
CA VAL A 360 16.06 5.77 -3.33
C VAL A 360 16.86 5.45 -2.08
N THR A 361 18.01 6.09 -1.92
CA THR A 361 18.74 6.13 -0.65
C THR A 361 18.63 7.53 -0.06
N PHE A 362 18.53 7.61 1.26
CA PHE A 362 18.39 8.88 2.00
C PHE A 362 19.19 8.81 3.30
N ASP A 363 19.39 9.95 3.96
CA ASP A 363 20.06 10.01 5.27
C ASP A 363 19.03 10.41 6.33
N SER A 364 18.49 9.43 7.06
CA SER A 364 17.47 9.70 8.07
C SER A 364 18.01 10.55 9.23
N ALA A 365 19.31 10.45 9.52
CA ALA A 365 19.94 11.25 10.57
C ALA A 365 20.03 12.71 10.15
N GLU A 366 20.40 12.98 8.90
CA GLU A 366 20.41 14.33 8.34
C GLU A 366 19.02 14.97 8.38
N LEU A 367 17.98 14.24 7.96
CA LEU A 367 16.59 14.73 8.03
C LEU A 367 16.12 14.98 9.47
N GLN A 368 16.47 14.09 10.41
CA GLN A 368 16.14 14.27 11.83
C GLN A 368 16.85 15.49 12.42
N THR A 369 18.15 15.68 12.12
CA THR A 369 18.92 16.84 12.55
C THR A 369 18.32 18.12 11.98
N ALA A 370 18.03 18.14 10.68
CA ALA A 370 17.41 19.28 10.03
C ALA A 370 16.05 19.66 10.63
N ALA A 371 15.20 18.67 10.94
CA ALA A 371 13.94 18.90 11.62
C ALA A 371 14.15 19.49 13.01
N ALA A 372 15.08 18.94 13.80
CA ALA A 372 15.41 19.44 15.14
C ALA A 372 15.99 20.87 15.12
N GLU A 373 16.86 21.19 14.17
CA GLU A 373 17.41 22.53 13.97
C GLU A 373 16.32 23.53 13.60
N THR A 374 15.39 23.14 12.73
CA THR A 374 14.23 23.97 12.35
C THR A 374 13.37 24.28 13.58
N GLU A 375 13.13 23.30 14.45
CA GLU A 375 12.38 23.50 15.69
C GLU A 375 13.12 24.36 16.72
N ALA A 376 14.44 24.22 16.82
CA ALA A 376 15.23 25.08 17.69
C ALA A 376 15.19 26.54 17.22
N ALA A 377 15.23 26.77 15.90
CA ALA A 377 15.14 28.11 15.32
C ALA A 377 13.79 28.80 15.60
N VAL A 378 12.69 28.05 15.78
CA VAL A 378 11.36 28.59 16.12
C VAL A 378 11.42 29.41 17.41
N ALA A 379 12.16 28.95 18.42
CA ALA A 379 12.29 29.65 19.70
C ALA A 379 13.02 30.99 19.59
N GLU A 380 13.89 31.13 18.59
CA GLU A 380 14.72 32.32 18.36
C GLU A 380 14.12 33.30 17.33
N ALA A 381 13.15 32.84 16.52
CA ALA A 381 12.62 33.56 15.36
C ALA A 381 11.58 34.66 15.69
N GLY A 382 11.22 34.85 16.96
CA GLY A 382 10.25 35.89 17.37
C GLY A 382 8.83 35.69 16.82
N LEU A 383 8.48 34.43 16.51
CA LEU A 383 7.19 34.02 15.96
C LEU A 383 6.04 34.15 16.96
N SER A 384 4.83 34.44 16.48
CA SER A 384 3.61 34.30 17.29
C SER A 384 3.32 32.81 17.60
N PRO A 385 2.59 32.48 18.68
CA PRO A 385 2.28 31.08 19.01
C PRO A 385 1.63 30.28 17.86
N ALA A 386 0.81 30.93 17.02
CA ALA A 386 0.19 30.28 15.87
C ALA A 386 1.22 29.96 14.76
N GLU A 387 2.13 30.90 14.46
CA GLU A 387 3.21 30.67 13.49
C GLU A 387 4.20 29.61 13.98
N GLN A 388 4.50 29.59 15.29
CA GLN A 388 5.30 28.53 15.90
C GLN A 388 4.65 27.17 15.67
N ALA A 389 3.35 27.06 15.97
CA ALA A 389 2.62 25.82 15.76
C ALA A 389 2.61 25.39 14.29
N ASP A 390 2.47 26.33 13.34
CA ASP A 390 2.50 26.04 11.90
C ASP A 390 3.85 25.42 11.47
N VAL A 391 4.98 25.91 11.99
CA VAL A 391 6.31 25.30 11.76
C VAL A 391 6.39 23.91 12.41
N LEU A 392 6.01 23.82 13.69
CA LEU A 392 6.17 22.62 14.49
C LEU A 392 5.33 21.45 13.97
N VAL A 393 4.12 21.68 13.43
CA VAL A 393 3.31 20.62 12.82
C VAL A 393 4.07 19.90 11.70
N ARG A 394 4.82 20.65 10.87
CA ARG A 394 5.57 20.12 9.73
C ARG A 394 6.81 19.35 10.19
N SER A 395 7.65 19.97 11.01
CA SER A 395 8.91 19.38 11.46
C SER A 395 8.70 18.16 12.37
N GLN A 396 7.69 18.18 13.25
CA GLN A 396 7.34 17.03 14.10
C GLN A 396 6.83 15.88 13.25
N ALA A 397 5.96 16.16 12.26
CA ALA A 397 5.46 15.13 11.36
C ALA A 397 6.59 14.47 10.54
N VAL A 398 7.63 15.21 10.12
CA VAL A 398 8.81 14.63 9.47
C VAL A 398 9.47 13.58 10.38
N ARG A 399 9.69 13.89 11.65
CA ARG A 399 10.28 12.93 12.60
C ARG A 399 9.39 11.71 12.86
N ASP A 400 8.10 11.94 13.08
CA ASP A 400 7.14 10.88 13.37
C ASP A 400 7.00 9.91 12.18
N LEU A 401 7.03 10.44 10.95
CA LEU A 401 7.01 9.66 9.71
C LEU A 401 8.32 8.90 9.48
N LEU A 402 9.47 9.47 9.81
CA LEU A 402 10.75 8.75 9.78
C LEU A 402 10.77 7.61 10.81
N LEU A 403 10.26 7.84 12.02
CA LEU A 403 10.21 6.84 13.08
C LEU A 403 9.24 5.68 12.78
N SER A 404 8.06 5.99 12.21
CA SER A 404 7.10 4.99 11.75
C SER A 404 7.61 4.26 10.50
N GLY A 405 8.17 5.00 9.54
CA GLY A 405 8.76 4.46 8.33
C GLY A 405 9.92 3.47 8.57
N LYS A 406 10.71 3.64 9.64
CA LYS A 406 11.71 2.64 10.05
C LYS A 406 11.11 1.31 10.49
N ARG A 407 9.86 1.30 10.98
CA ARG A 407 9.15 0.07 11.38
C ARG A 407 8.46 -0.59 10.21
N CYS A 408 8.01 0.23 9.25
CA CYS A 408 6.99 -0.15 8.29
C CYS A 408 7.47 -0.10 6.82
N GLY A 409 8.67 0.42 6.56
CA GLY A 409 9.20 0.72 5.22
C GLY A 409 8.83 2.12 4.71
N LEU A 410 9.84 2.87 4.25
CA LEU A 410 9.64 4.12 3.52
C LEU A 410 9.60 3.87 2.02
N THR A 411 9.19 4.91 1.28
CA THR A 411 9.12 4.88 -0.17
C THR A 411 9.68 6.17 -0.77
N PRO A 412 10.02 6.18 -2.08
CA PRO A 412 10.49 7.38 -2.77
C PRO A 412 9.57 8.59 -2.65
N SER A 413 8.24 8.41 -2.74
CA SER A 413 7.28 9.51 -2.66
C SER A 413 7.07 10.00 -1.23
N THR A 414 7.15 9.11 -0.23
CA THR A 414 7.16 9.52 1.17
C THR A 414 8.40 10.37 1.45
N LEU A 415 9.58 9.98 0.96
CA LEU A 415 10.80 10.79 1.12
C LEU A 415 10.68 12.18 0.51
N SER A 416 10.19 12.27 -0.73
CA SER A 416 9.93 13.57 -1.38
C SER A 416 9.00 14.45 -0.54
N LEU A 417 7.95 13.87 0.02
CA LEU A 417 7.04 14.60 0.90
C LEU A 417 7.74 15.10 2.17
N LEU A 418 8.62 14.30 2.77
CA LEU A 418 9.36 14.71 3.97
C LEU A 418 10.28 15.90 3.66
N ASP A 419 10.94 15.88 2.50
CA ASP A 419 11.77 16.99 2.04
C ASP A 419 10.93 18.27 1.83
N ASP A 420 9.78 18.17 1.17
CA ASP A 420 8.87 19.30 0.94
C ASP A 420 8.35 19.89 2.26
N MET A 421 7.93 19.04 3.19
CA MET A 421 7.45 19.46 4.52
C MET A 421 8.54 20.17 5.32
N LEU A 422 9.76 19.65 5.28
CA LEU A 422 10.91 20.23 5.98
C LEU A 422 11.31 21.57 5.36
N GLU A 423 11.30 21.69 4.04
CA GLU A 423 11.58 22.94 3.35
C GLU A 423 10.52 24.00 3.67
N GLU A 424 9.24 23.64 3.65
CA GLU A 424 8.16 24.56 4.03
C GLU A 424 8.30 25.01 5.50
N ALA A 425 8.66 24.10 6.41
CA ALA A 425 8.92 24.43 7.82
C ALA A 425 10.07 25.45 7.96
N ARG A 426 11.16 25.28 7.22
CA ARG A 426 12.31 26.20 7.20
C ARG A 426 11.92 27.58 6.65
N VAL A 427 11.16 27.62 5.56
CA VAL A 427 10.67 28.87 4.97
C VAL A 427 9.79 29.64 5.94
N LEU A 428 8.88 28.94 6.63
CA LEU A 428 8.03 29.49 7.68
C LEU A 428 8.84 30.05 8.85
N ALA A 429 9.86 29.32 9.31
CA ALA A 429 10.73 29.75 10.40
C ALA A 429 11.58 30.98 10.03
N ALA A 430 12.05 31.07 8.77
CA ALA A 430 12.95 32.12 8.32
C ALA A 430 12.25 33.44 7.94
N THR A 431 10.97 33.40 7.55
CA THR A 431 10.27 34.59 6.98
C THR A 431 8.85 34.78 7.54
N PRO A 432 8.70 35.12 8.84
CA PRO A 432 7.41 35.08 9.54
C PRO A 432 6.34 35.99 8.90
N ALA A 433 6.70 37.26 8.68
CA ALA A 433 5.78 38.31 8.24
C ALA A 433 5.33 38.20 6.77
N SER A 434 6.04 37.43 5.95
CA SER A 434 5.69 37.18 4.54
C SER A 434 5.02 35.84 4.31
N VAL A 435 5.26 34.84 5.17
CA VAL A 435 4.74 33.48 4.97
C VAL A 435 3.41 33.24 5.70
N GLY A 436 3.15 33.89 6.84
CA GLY A 436 1.78 33.93 7.39
C GLY A 436 0.79 34.45 6.34
N LYS A 437 1.17 35.53 5.64
CA LYS A 437 0.42 36.07 4.48
C LYS A 437 0.43 35.18 3.24
N ALA A 438 1.38 34.25 3.10
CA ALA A 438 1.44 33.33 1.97
C ALA A 438 0.53 32.11 2.19
N LEU A 439 0.50 31.56 3.42
CA LEU A 439 -0.49 30.56 3.85
C LEU A 439 -1.91 31.15 3.81
N ASP A 440 -2.09 32.40 4.22
CA ASP A 440 -3.38 33.09 4.16
C ASP A 440 -3.86 33.34 2.70
N ARG A 441 -2.96 33.22 1.71
CA ARG A 441 -3.27 33.33 0.28
C ARG A 441 -3.35 31.99 -0.43
N GLN A 442 -2.99 30.88 0.22
CA GLN A 442 -3.23 29.56 -0.34
C GLN A 442 -4.73 29.33 -0.36
N VAL A 443 -5.26 29.16 -1.57
CA VAL A 443 -6.60 28.61 -1.75
C VAL A 443 -6.54 27.10 -1.63
N GLY A 444 -7.63 26.47 -1.25
CA GLY A 444 -7.67 25.04 -1.01
C GLY A 444 -7.66 24.66 0.46
N TRP A 445 -7.25 23.43 0.76
CA TRP A 445 -7.04 22.98 2.13
C TRP A 445 -5.65 23.39 2.60
N VAL A 446 -5.59 24.15 3.69
CA VAL A 446 -4.34 24.68 4.25
C VAL A 446 -4.10 24.04 5.62
N ALA A 447 -2.93 23.42 5.79
CA ALA A 447 -2.52 22.81 7.05
C ALA A 447 -1.97 23.83 8.03
N ARG A 448 -2.59 23.87 9.22
CA ARG A 448 -2.27 24.79 10.32
C ARG A 448 -1.96 24.04 11.61
N GLY A 449 -1.25 24.71 12.51
CA GLY A 449 -0.94 24.23 13.85
C GLY A 449 -1.61 25.04 14.95
N TYR A 450 -1.91 24.37 16.06
CA TYR A 450 -2.46 24.96 17.28
C TYR A 450 -1.71 24.44 18.50
N HIS A 451 -1.34 25.32 19.43
CA HIS A 451 -0.87 24.89 20.75
C HIS A 451 -2.06 24.56 21.63
N SER A 452 -2.17 23.30 22.04
CA SER A 452 -3.20 22.81 22.94
C SER A 452 -3.07 23.46 24.32
N GLU A 453 -4.10 24.15 24.78
CA GLU A 453 -4.16 24.67 26.16
C GLU A 453 -4.27 23.55 27.21
N VAL A 454 -4.55 22.31 26.79
CA VAL A 454 -4.77 21.17 27.70
C VAL A 454 -3.44 20.54 28.14
N ASP A 455 -2.52 20.36 27.20
CA ASP A 455 -1.29 19.57 27.39
C ASP A 455 -0.07 20.17 26.68
N ASP A 456 -0.19 21.41 26.16
CA ASP A 456 0.85 22.16 25.43
C ASP A 456 1.36 21.46 24.16
N SER A 457 0.67 20.40 23.72
CA SER A 457 1.00 19.70 22.50
C SER A 457 0.62 20.52 21.27
N VAL A 458 1.40 20.39 20.20
CA VAL A 458 1.06 21.01 18.91
C VAL A 458 0.05 20.12 18.19
N GLN A 459 -1.09 20.66 17.81
CA GLN A 459 -2.19 19.95 17.19
C GLN A 459 -2.41 20.43 15.77
N PRO A 460 -2.42 19.52 14.77
CA PRO A 460 -2.63 19.90 13.40
C PRO A 460 -4.14 20.01 13.10
N TYR A 461 -4.52 20.99 12.29
CA TYR A 461 -5.87 21.15 11.76
C TYR A 461 -5.82 21.73 10.34
N LEU A 462 -6.91 21.59 9.58
CA LEU A 462 -7.05 22.22 8.28
C LEU A 462 -8.04 23.36 8.33
N VAL A 463 -7.80 24.37 7.50
CA VAL A 463 -8.80 25.35 7.13
C VAL A 463 -9.01 25.26 5.62
N ARG A 464 -10.26 25.26 5.16
CA ARG A 464 -10.56 25.40 3.73
C ARG A 464 -10.63 26.89 3.38
N VAL A 465 -9.71 27.32 2.52
CA VAL A 465 -9.75 28.62 1.85
C VAL A 465 -10.42 28.43 0.48
N PRO A 466 -11.47 29.20 0.15
CA PRO A 466 -12.14 29.11 -1.15
C PRO A 466 -11.22 29.46 -2.33
N ASP A 467 -11.47 28.86 -3.50
CA ASP A 467 -10.67 29.10 -4.70
C ASP A 467 -10.79 30.54 -5.22
N ASP A 468 -11.90 31.19 -4.89
CA ASP A 468 -12.24 32.59 -5.18
C ASP A 468 -12.01 33.52 -3.98
N TYR A 469 -11.14 33.13 -3.04
CA TYR A 469 -10.90 33.89 -1.82
C TYR A 469 -10.68 35.39 -2.07
N ASP A 470 -11.47 36.19 -1.36
CA ASP A 470 -11.43 37.64 -1.35
C ASP A 470 -11.24 38.08 0.11
N PRO A 471 -10.15 38.79 0.45
CA PRO A 471 -9.87 39.20 1.82
C PRO A 471 -10.95 40.12 2.42
N GLU A 472 -11.79 40.75 1.60
CA GLU A 472 -12.88 41.61 2.07
C GLU A 472 -14.22 40.87 2.20
N ALA A 473 -14.29 39.60 1.77
CA ALA A 473 -15.50 38.79 1.84
C ALA A 473 -15.55 37.91 3.11
N VAL A 474 -16.78 37.61 3.56
CA VAL A 474 -17.02 36.74 4.72
C VAL A 474 -17.35 35.33 4.23
N TYR A 475 -16.58 34.36 4.71
CA TYR A 475 -16.76 32.94 4.38
C TYR A 475 -17.13 32.13 5.63
N PRO A 476 -17.92 31.05 5.49
CA PRO A 476 -18.08 30.09 6.58
C PRO A 476 -16.74 29.44 6.92
N LEU A 477 -16.43 29.36 8.20
CA LEU A 477 -15.23 28.67 8.66
C LEU A 477 -15.42 27.15 8.52
N VAL A 478 -14.66 26.53 7.63
CA VAL A 478 -14.64 25.07 7.43
C VAL A 478 -13.31 24.53 7.93
N VAL A 479 -13.38 23.70 8.98
CA VAL A 479 -12.21 23.13 9.66
C VAL A 479 -12.26 21.61 9.63
N SER A 480 -11.11 20.96 9.43
CA SER A 480 -10.94 19.53 9.62
C SER A 480 -9.96 19.26 10.76
N LEU A 481 -10.33 18.39 11.69
CA LEU A 481 -9.52 18.02 12.86
C LEU A 481 -9.01 16.58 12.71
N HIS A 482 -7.76 16.35 13.11
CA HIS A 482 -7.06 15.07 12.93
C HIS A 482 -7.65 13.87 13.70
N TYR A 483 -8.51 14.10 14.72
CA TYR A 483 -9.09 13.02 15.53
C TYR A 483 -10.35 12.36 14.92
N LEU A 484 -10.86 12.86 13.79
CA LEU A 484 -12.12 12.36 13.21
C LEU A 484 -11.96 11.08 12.36
N GLU A 485 -10.74 10.58 12.16
CA GLU A 485 -10.48 9.39 11.34
C GLU A 485 -9.87 8.26 12.19
N PRO A 486 -10.65 7.22 12.54
CA PRO A 486 -10.13 6.04 13.21
C PRO A 486 -8.99 5.39 12.41
N GLY A 487 -7.89 5.03 13.08
CA GLY A 487 -6.75 4.34 12.46
C GLY A 487 -5.64 5.24 11.92
N LEU A 488 -5.91 6.53 11.66
CA LEU A 488 -4.90 7.43 11.10
C LEU A 488 -4.08 8.13 12.20
N THR A 489 -2.75 7.99 12.15
CA THR A 489 -1.86 8.71 13.07
C THR A 489 -1.86 10.22 12.81
N LYS A 490 -1.55 11.03 13.84
CA LYS A 490 -1.40 12.49 13.67
C LYS A 490 -0.45 12.84 12.51
N ALA A 491 0.69 12.17 12.42
CA ALA A 491 1.68 12.42 11.36
C ALA A 491 1.21 11.92 9.99
N GLY A 492 0.54 10.76 9.93
CA GLY A 492 -0.09 10.25 8.70
C GLY A 492 -1.20 11.17 8.20
N TRP A 493 -1.98 11.76 9.11
CA TRP A 493 -2.98 12.76 8.80
C TRP A 493 -2.32 14.00 8.18
N VAL A 494 -1.28 14.55 8.81
CA VAL A 494 -0.53 15.70 8.26
C VAL A 494 0.01 15.37 6.87
N ALA A 495 0.74 14.26 6.72
CA ALA A 495 1.31 13.80 5.45
C ALA A 495 0.28 13.75 4.32
N ARG A 496 -0.90 13.19 4.62
CA ARG A 496 -2.01 13.10 3.67
C ARG A 496 -2.47 14.47 3.19
N GLN A 497 -2.60 15.44 4.09
CA GLN A 497 -3.08 16.77 3.70
C GLN A 497 -2.05 17.55 2.91
N PHE A 498 -0.76 17.43 3.24
CA PHE A 498 0.33 18.04 2.46
C PHE A 498 0.35 17.57 1.01
N ARG A 499 -0.08 16.33 0.74
CA ARG A 499 -0.20 15.86 -0.65
C ARG A 499 -1.38 16.48 -1.40
N GLN A 500 -2.50 16.72 -0.70
CA GLN A 500 -3.69 17.31 -1.31
C GLN A 500 -3.53 18.80 -1.61
N SER A 501 -2.67 19.52 -0.89
CA SER A 501 -2.36 20.93 -1.18
C SER A 501 -1.51 21.12 -2.45
N TRP A 502 -0.85 20.06 -2.95
CA TRP A 502 -0.01 20.09 -4.16
C TRP A 502 -0.68 19.51 -5.41
N SER A 503 -1.78 18.75 -5.29
CA SER A 503 -2.54 18.26 -6.43
C SER A 503 -3.42 19.36 -7.02
N LEU A 504 -2.86 20.18 -7.90
CA LEU A 504 -3.61 20.99 -8.87
C LEU A 504 -4.20 20.08 -9.96
N GLU A 505 -5.11 19.20 -9.59
CA GLU A 505 -6.22 18.81 -10.46
C GLU A 505 -7.52 18.87 -9.64
N PRO A 506 -8.58 19.50 -10.17
CA PRO A 506 -9.84 19.51 -9.47
C PRO A 506 -10.36 18.08 -9.39
N LEU A 507 -10.37 17.51 -8.18
CA LEU A 507 -11.27 16.43 -7.83
C LEU A 507 -12.70 16.97 -7.98
N ALA A 508 -13.19 16.97 -9.21
CA ALA A 508 -14.60 17.10 -9.54
C ALA A 508 -15.29 15.79 -9.16
N LEU A 509 -15.33 15.49 -7.86
CA LEU A 509 -16.32 14.58 -7.32
C LEU A 509 -17.54 15.43 -6.95
N PRO A 510 -18.71 15.22 -7.57
CA PRO A 510 -19.90 15.94 -7.18
C PRO A 510 -20.26 15.56 -5.75
N LEU A 511 -19.92 16.43 -4.79
CA LEU A 511 -20.50 16.42 -3.45
C LEU A 511 -22.00 16.68 -3.60
N ARG A 512 -22.77 15.63 -3.84
CA ARG A 512 -24.20 15.58 -3.54
C ARG A 512 -24.36 14.71 -2.31
N SER A 513 -24.16 15.31 -1.15
CA SER A 513 -24.79 14.83 0.06
C SER A 513 -25.68 15.97 0.57
N PRO A 514 -26.99 15.72 0.82
CA PRO A 514 -27.85 16.76 1.38
C PRO A 514 -27.40 16.98 2.82
N MET A 515 -26.90 18.18 3.10
CA MET A 515 -26.80 18.66 4.47
C MET A 515 -28.18 18.57 5.12
N VAL A 516 -28.30 17.73 6.14
CA VAL A 516 -29.36 17.86 7.14
C VAL A 516 -28.75 18.69 8.27
N GLU A 517 -29.46 19.77 8.62
CA GLU A 517 -29.13 20.77 9.65
C GLU A 517 -28.73 20.18 11.02
#